data_AF-A0A7L5YRZ4-F1
#
_entry.id   AF-A0A7L5YRZ4-F1
#
_cell.length_a   1.000
_cell.length_b   1.000
_cell.length_c   1.000
_cell.angle_alpha   90.00
_cell.angle_beta   90.00
_cell.angle_gamma   90.00
#
_symmetry.space_group_name_H-M   'P 1'
#
loop_
_entity.id
_entity.type
_entity.pdbx_description
1 polymer ?
#
loop_
_entity_poly.entity_id
_entity_poly.type
_entity_poly.pdbx_seq_one_letter_code
_entity_poly.pdbx_strand_id
1 'polypeptide(L)' 'MSNVMIVTDSNAHLPPDTAKRLGAQIVPHRIQIGKRIYREGST' A
#
# COMPACT_ATOMS: atom_id res chain seq x y z
N MET A 1 -27.08 -1.25 7.07
CA MET A 1 -25.72 -1.80 6.94
C MET A 1 -24.81 -0.67 6.50
N SER A 2 -23.71 -0.42 7.21
CA SER A 2 -22.73 0.61 6.85
C SER A 2 -21.73 0.06 5.84
N ASN A 3 -21.27 0.91 4.92
CA ASN A 3 -20.24 0.56 3.95
C ASN A 3 -18.87 0.77 4.61
N VAL A 4 -18.10 -0.30 4.82
CA VAL A 4 -16.79 -0.27 5.49
C VAL A 4 -15.70 -0.65 4.49
N MET A 5 -14.60 0.13 4.46
CA MET A 5 -13.46 -0.09 3.58
C MET A 5 -12.19 -0.34 4.40
N ILE A 6 -11.37 -1.30 3.96
CA ILE A 6 -10.07 -1.59 4.57
C ILE A 6 -9.01 -0.74 3.89
N VAL A 7 -8.24 0.01 4.68
CA VAL A 7 -7.13 0.84 4.22
C VAL A 7 -5.90 0.54 5.05
N THR A 8 -4.75 0.35 4.41
CA THR A 8 -3.45 0.18 5.07
C THR A 8 -2.33 0.71 4.19
N ASP A 9 -1.08 0.57 4.61
CA ASP A 9 0.09 1.08 3.90
C ASP A 9 1.03 -0.04 3.43
N SER A 10 2.09 0.31 2.73
CA SER A 10 3.07 -0.65 2.20
C SER A 10 3.93 -1.33 3.26
N ASN A 11 3.98 -0.84 4.50
CA ASN A 11 4.76 -1.42 5.60
C ASN A 11 4.03 -2.59 6.29
N ALA A 12 2.74 -2.80 6.00
CA ALA A 12 1.97 -3.91 6.55
C ALA A 12 2.48 -5.32 6.15
N HIS A 13 3.45 -5.39 5.23
CA HIS A 13 4.10 -6.63 4.77
C HIS A 13 3.11 -7.73 4.39
N LEU A 14 2.07 -7.35 3.64
CA LEU A 14 1.03 -8.26 3.20
C LEU A 14 1.52 -9.13 2.02
N PRO A 15 1.08 -10.40 1.94
CA PRO A 15 1.25 -11.17 0.71
C PRO A 15 0.59 -10.47 -0.49
N PRO A 16 1.16 -10.54 -1.71
CA PRO A 16 0.74 -9.74 -2.86
C PRO A 16 -0.77 -9.80 -3.18
N ASP A 17 -1.38 -10.97 -2.99
CA ASP A 17 -2.79 -11.20 -3.33
C ASP A 17 -3.77 -10.84 -2.21
N THR A 18 -3.27 -10.59 -0.99
CA THR A 18 -4.12 -10.38 0.19
C THR A 18 -4.93 -9.09 0.08
N ALA A 19 -4.29 -8.00 -0.34
CA ALA A 19 -4.98 -6.71 -0.50
C ALA A 19 -6.11 -6.81 -1.54
N LYS A 20 -5.83 -7.46 -2.67
CA LYS A 20 -6.81 -7.68 -3.74
C LYS A 20 -7.99 -8.54 -3.27
N ARG A 21 -7.72 -9.64 -2.56
CA ARG A 21 -8.75 -10.54 -2.01
C ARG A 21 -9.67 -9.86 -1.00
N LEU A 22 -9.12 -8.93 -0.20
CA LEU A 22 -9.87 -8.21 0.82
C LEU A 22 -10.55 -6.93 0.28
N GLY A 23 -10.32 -6.55 -0.97
CA GLY A 23 -10.72 -5.24 -1.48
C GLY A 23 -10.06 -4.08 -0.72
N ALA A 24 -8.87 -4.30 -0.17
CA ALA A 24 -8.16 -3.32 0.63
C ALA A 24 -7.39 -2.34 -0.26
N GLN A 25 -7.43 -1.07 0.12
CA GLN A 25 -6.63 -0.02 -0.50
C GLN A 25 -5.26 0.08 0.20
N ILE A 26 -4.17 0.02 -0.57
CA ILE A 26 -2.80 0.23 -0.07
C ILE A 26 -2.34 1.64 -0.41
N VAL A 27 -1.86 2.37 0.59
CA VAL A 27 -1.20 3.67 0.44
C VAL A 27 0.32 3.45 0.44
N PRO A 28 1.02 3.60 -0.69
CA PRO A 28 2.46 3.36 -0.74
C PRO A 28 3.25 4.49 -0.07
N HIS A 29 4.27 4.13 0.69
CA HIS A 29 5.23 5.10 1.24
C HIS A 29 6.04 5.76 0.14
N ARG A 30 6.45 7.01 0.40
CA ARG A 30 7.45 7.72 -0.40
C ARG A 30 8.82 7.53 0.25
N ILE A 31 9.78 7.06 -0.53
CA ILE A 31 11.16 6.84 -0.08
C ILE A 31 12.05 7.87 -0.77
N GLN A 32 12.78 8.66 0.00
CA GLN A 32 13.76 9.61 -0.55
C GLN A 32 15.15 8.96 -0.54
N ILE A 33 15.77 8.87 -1.71
CA ILE A 33 17.15 8.38 -1.88
C ILE A 33 17.95 9.48 -2.57
N GLY A 34 18.84 10.12 -1.81
CA GLY A 34 19.54 11.33 -2.26
C GLY A 34 18.55 12.47 -2.57
N LYS A 35 18.56 12.92 -3.83
CA LYS A 35 17.66 13.98 -4.34
C LYS A 35 16.43 13.45 -5.08
N ARG A 36 16.20 12.13 -5.10
CA ARG A 36 15.09 11.49 -5.81
C ARG A 36 14.07 10.93 -4.84
N ILE A 37 12.79 10.99 -5.22
CA ILE A 37 11.67 10.42 -4.47
C ILE A 37 11.11 9.25 -5.26
N TYR A 38 11.00 8.10 -4.58
CA TYR A 38 10.45 6.85 -5.09
C TYR A 38 9.14 6.55 -4.36
N ARG A 39 8.28 5.76 -5.00
CA ARG A 39 7.15 5.11 -4.30
C ARG A 39 7.51 3.66 -4.08
N GLU A 40 7.21 3.17 -2.89
CA GLU A 40 7.42 1.76 -2.60
C GLU A 40 6.54 0.90 -3.53
N GLY A 41 7.14 -0.14 -4.13
CA GLY A 41 6.47 -1.03 -5.07
C GLY A 41 6.38 -0.55 -6.53
N SER A 42 6.85 0.66 -6.86
CA SER A 42 7.01 1.07 -8.26
C SER A 42 8.43 0.77 -8.76
N THR A 43 8.55 -0.17 -9.71
CA THR A 43 9.74 -0.33 -10.57
C THR A 43 9.94 0.86 -11.48
#